data_AF-A0A4Z2J4E3-F1
#
_entry.id   AF-A0A4Z2J4E3-F1
#
_cell.length_a   1.000
_cell.length_b   1.000
_cell.length_c   1.000
_cell.angle_alpha   90.00
_cell.angle_beta   90.00
_cell.angle_gamma   90.00
#
_symmetry.space_group_name_H-M   'P 1'
#
loop_
_entity.id
_entity.type
_entity.pdbx_description
1 polymer ?
#
loop_
_entity_poly.entity_id
_entity_poly.type
_entity_poly.pdbx_seq_one_letter_code
_entity_poly.pdbx_strand_id
1 'polypeptide(L)'
;MVAKKNPKWTLEQVGKVAQQEFELSARKFMLETMKLAKSLRPNQQWGFYLFPDCYNHDYRSGLKNYTGRCPVVDMARNDQLNWLWMECTAFFPSIYVGSVLASTNDGRLFVRNRMDLVSTIGESVALGAAGVIFWGDTSYASSYASCSLLNNYLQDQLGRYLLNVTTAAERCSQVVCKSHGRCLRKVPDNDAYLHLSPLTHSITGQGGQLKDSSHCSTKETEKPKLFTASARQIRRFNTQVFSVLHADPGLQKKRSSFHIDCL
;
A
#
# COMPACT_ATOMS: atom_id res chain seq x y z
N MET A 1 7.80 18.61 -31.08
CA MET A 1 8.26 19.98 -30.75
C MET A 1 9.72 20.20 -31.15
N VAL A 2 10.67 19.41 -30.65
CA VAL A 2 12.11 19.53 -31.00
C VAL A 2 12.38 19.37 -32.50
N ALA A 3 11.82 18.33 -33.15
CA ALA A 3 11.98 18.12 -34.59
C ALA A 3 11.50 19.31 -35.44
N LYS A 4 10.36 19.90 -35.08
CA LYS A 4 9.78 21.06 -35.80
C LYS A 4 10.70 22.29 -35.72
N LYS A 5 11.39 22.48 -34.59
CA LYS A 5 12.35 23.58 -34.41
C LYS A 5 13.70 23.30 -35.09
N ASN A 6 14.02 22.03 -35.33
CA ASN A 6 15.32 21.60 -35.84
C ASN A 6 15.17 20.65 -37.04
N PRO A 7 14.68 21.13 -38.20
CA PRO A 7 14.33 20.27 -39.33
C PRO A 7 15.51 19.55 -39.99
N LYS A 8 16.75 19.98 -39.70
CA LYS A 8 17.99 19.39 -40.24
C LYS A 8 18.61 18.34 -39.32
N TRP A 9 18.08 18.14 -38.11
CA TRP A 9 18.64 17.20 -37.15
C TRP A 9 18.26 15.76 -37.48
N THR A 10 19.15 14.82 -37.13
CA THR A 10 18.85 13.39 -37.19
C THR A 10 17.84 13.01 -36.11
N LEU A 11 17.18 11.87 -36.29
CA LEU A 11 16.24 11.35 -35.29
C LEU A 11 16.91 11.11 -33.92
N GLU A 12 18.18 10.71 -33.90
CA GLU A 12 18.94 10.52 -32.67
C GLU A 12 19.17 11.84 -31.92
N GLN A 13 19.57 12.90 -32.64
CA GLN A 13 19.76 14.23 -32.07
C GLN A 13 18.44 14.77 -31.50
N VAL A 14 17.35 14.61 -32.26
CA VAL A 14 16.00 14.98 -31.80
C VAL A 14 15.61 14.19 -30.56
N GLY A 15 15.81 12.87 -30.54
CA GLY A 15 15.45 12.00 -29.43
C GLY A 15 16.17 12.39 -28.13
N LYS A 16 17.49 12.60 -28.21
CA LYS A 16 18.32 12.99 -27.06
C LYS A 16 17.88 14.31 -26.43
N VAL A 17 17.66 15.34 -27.26
CA VAL A 17 17.22 16.66 -26.77
C VAL A 17 15.78 16.61 -26.27
N ALA A 18 14.89 15.88 -26.96
CA ALA A 18 13.50 15.74 -26.53
C ALA A 18 13.39 15.04 -25.16
N GLN A 19 14.20 14.00 -24.92
CA GLN A 19 14.27 13.33 -23.63
C GLN A 19 14.72 14.32 -22.53
N GLN A 20 15.81 15.05 -22.76
CA GLN A 20 16.33 16.02 -21.80
C GLN A 20 15.33 17.14 -21.49
N GLU A 21 14.71 17.74 -22.52
CA GLU A 21 13.71 18.80 -22.35
C GLU A 21 12.49 18.29 -21.55
N PHE A 22 12.03 17.07 -21.83
CA PHE A 22 10.91 16.45 -21.14
C PHE A 22 11.24 16.17 -19.67
N GLU A 23 12.35 15.49 -19.39
CA GLU A 23 12.74 15.09 -18.04
C GLU A 23 12.99 16.32 -17.14
N LEU A 24 13.66 17.36 -17.65
CA LEU A 24 13.87 18.61 -16.91
C LEU A 24 12.55 19.32 -16.59
N SER A 25 11.64 19.39 -17.56
CA SER A 25 10.34 20.04 -17.38
C SER A 25 9.45 19.25 -16.42
N ALA A 26 9.40 17.93 -16.56
CA ALA A 26 8.65 17.04 -15.69
C ALA A 26 9.15 17.11 -14.25
N ARG A 27 10.48 17.05 -14.05
CA ARG A 27 11.10 17.22 -12.73
C ARG A 27 10.74 18.54 -12.09
N LYS A 28 10.84 19.64 -12.84
CA LYS A 28 10.48 20.98 -12.35
C LYS A 28 9.02 21.01 -11.91
N PHE A 29 8.10 20.57 -12.78
CA PHE A 29 6.67 20.59 -12.51
C PHE A 29 6.30 19.77 -11.27
N MET A 30 6.79 18.53 -11.16
CA MET A 30 6.50 17.65 -10.04
C MET A 30 7.06 18.20 -8.72
N LEU A 31 8.29 18.75 -8.72
CA LEU A 31 8.89 19.35 -7.54
C LEU A 31 8.17 20.61 -7.08
N GLU A 32 7.86 21.52 -8.00
CA GLU A 32 7.16 22.77 -7.67
C GLU A 32 5.74 22.47 -7.15
N THR A 33 5.05 21.50 -7.75
CA THR A 33 3.74 21.03 -7.26
C THR A 33 3.84 20.49 -5.84
N MET A 34 4.82 19.64 -5.55
CA MET A 34 5.00 19.04 -4.23
C MET A 34 5.34 20.10 -3.17
N LYS A 35 6.24 21.04 -3.50
CA LYS A 35 6.60 22.16 -2.62
C LYS A 35 5.40 23.04 -2.30
N LEU A 36 4.58 23.34 -3.32
CA LEU A 36 3.35 24.12 -3.14
C LEU A 36 2.33 23.37 -2.29
N ALA A 37 2.09 22.08 -2.54
CA ALA A 37 1.16 21.27 -1.76
C ALA A 37 1.56 21.24 -0.27
N LYS A 38 2.86 21.05 0.01
CA LYS A 38 3.42 21.09 1.36
C LYS A 38 3.33 22.46 2.01
N SER A 39 3.55 23.55 1.28
CA SER A 39 3.43 24.91 1.84
C SER A 39 1.99 25.25 2.20
N LEU A 40 1.03 24.81 1.38
CA LEU A 40 -0.40 25.01 1.62
C LEU A 40 -0.93 24.14 2.77
N ARG A 41 -0.39 22.93 2.96
CA ARG A 41 -0.82 21.96 3.98
C ARG A 41 0.38 21.25 4.61
N PRO A 42 1.14 21.92 5.50
CA PRO A 42 2.42 21.44 6.01
C PRO A 42 2.32 20.23 6.96
N ASN A 43 1.14 20.02 7.55
CA ASN A 43 0.89 18.92 8.49
C ASN A 43 0.32 17.66 7.81
N GLN A 44 0.23 17.65 6.47
CA GLN A 44 -0.27 16.50 5.71
C GLN A 44 0.86 15.68 5.10
N GLN A 45 0.54 14.42 4.78
CA GLN A 45 1.42 13.54 4.03
C GLN A 45 1.14 13.69 2.54
N TRP A 46 2.21 13.94 1.79
CA TRP A 46 2.20 14.24 0.37
C TRP A 46 3.17 13.33 -0.37
N GLY A 47 2.72 12.87 -1.53
CA GLY A 47 3.41 11.97 -2.44
C GLY A 47 2.56 11.78 -3.68
N PHE A 48 3.15 11.24 -4.75
CA PHE A 48 2.42 10.93 -5.97
C PHE A 48 1.91 9.49 -5.92
N TYR A 49 0.65 9.29 -6.33
CA TYR A 49 0.12 7.97 -6.61
C TYR A 49 0.99 7.24 -7.64
N LEU A 50 1.13 5.92 -7.50
CA LEU A 50 1.91 5.00 -8.33
C LEU A 50 3.43 5.04 -8.07
N PHE A 51 3.97 6.04 -7.38
CA PHE A 51 5.42 6.17 -7.18
C PHE A 51 5.90 5.62 -5.82
N PRO A 52 7.01 4.84 -5.79
CA PRO A 52 7.70 4.26 -6.94
C PRO A 52 6.91 3.10 -7.57
N ASP A 53 7.05 2.93 -8.88
CA ASP A 53 6.54 1.74 -9.59
C ASP A 53 7.66 0.72 -9.75
N CYS A 54 7.31 -0.56 -9.59
CA CYS A 54 8.21 -1.70 -9.72
C CYS A 54 8.30 -2.19 -11.17
N TYR A 55 7.29 -1.90 -12.00
CA TYR A 55 7.20 -2.37 -13.39
C TYR A 55 7.35 -3.90 -13.56
N ASN A 56 7.04 -4.69 -12.53
CA ASN A 56 7.08 -6.15 -12.55
C ASN A 56 5.86 -6.75 -13.28
N HIS A 57 5.42 -6.14 -14.38
CA HIS A 57 4.20 -6.52 -15.11
C HIS A 57 4.43 -7.50 -16.27
N ASP A 58 5.63 -8.04 -16.40
CA ASP A 58 6.07 -9.01 -17.43
C ASP A 58 5.33 -10.36 -17.36
N TYR A 59 4.65 -10.64 -16.24
CA TYR A 59 3.69 -11.76 -16.14
C TYR A 59 2.64 -11.79 -17.26
N ARG A 60 2.36 -10.64 -17.91
CA ARG A 60 1.44 -10.55 -19.06
C ARG A 60 1.94 -11.30 -20.29
N SER A 61 3.25 -11.53 -20.41
CA SER A 61 3.88 -12.24 -21.51
C SER A 61 4.09 -13.74 -21.23
N GLY A 62 3.73 -14.19 -20.02
CA GLY A 62 3.89 -15.57 -19.55
C GLY A 62 4.51 -15.62 -18.16
N LEU A 63 4.26 -16.71 -17.45
CA LEU A 63 4.62 -16.87 -16.03
C LEU A 63 5.92 -17.66 -15.83
N LYS A 64 6.51 -18.16 -16.90
CA LYS A 64 7.75 -18.95 -16.88
C LYS A 64 8.91 -18.08 -16.39
N ASN A 65 9.52 -18.46 -15.27
CA ASN A 65 10.62 -17.75 -14.59
C ASN A 65 10.24 -16.39 -14.00
N TYR A 66 8.95 -16.12 -13.81
CA TYR A 66 8.52 -14.88 -13.16
C TYR A 66 8.91 -14.90 -11.68
N THR A 67 9.49 -13.82 -11.16
CA THR A 67 10.01 -13.78 -9.77
C THR A 67 9.35 -12.76 -8.87
N GLY A 68 8.56 -11.84 -9.44
CA GLY A 68 8.03 -10.69 -8.71
C GLY A 68 8.96 -9.51 -8.57
N ARG A 69 10.26 -9.70 -8.84
CA ARG A 69 11.27 -8.65 -8.64
C ARG A 69 11.12 -7.56 -9.69
N CYS A 70 11.34 -6.32 -9.27
CA CYS A 70 11.40 -5.19 -10.19
C CYS A 70 12.55 -5.41 -11.20
N PRO A 71 12.36 -5.13 -12.49
CA PRO A 71 13.44 -5.19 -13.45
C PRO A 71 14.60 -4.26 -13.04
N VAL A 72 15.84 -4.73 -13.23
CA VAL A 72 17.04 -3.98 -12.80
C VAL A 72 17.11 -2.59 -13.43
N VAL A 73 16.63 -2.44 -14.67
CA VAL A 73 16.57 -1.15 -15.36
C VAL A 73 15.64 -0.18 -14.65
N ASP A 74 14.50 -0.65 -14.16
CA ASP A 74 13.51 0.20 -13.49
C ASP A 74 13.91 0.51 -12.05
N MET A 75 14.64 -0.38 -11.39
CA MET A 75 15.33 -0.05 -10.13
C MET A 75 16.33 1.09 -10.33
N ALA A 76 17.20 0.99 -11.35
CA ALA A 76 18.18 2.04 -11.66
C ALA A 76 17.53 3.38 -12.05
N ARG A 77 16.36 3.35 -12.71
CA ARG A 77 15.56 4.55 -13.00
C ARG A 77 14.95 5.14 -11.73
N ASN A 78 14.42 4.30 -10.83
CA ASN A 78 13.91 4.75 -9.54
C ASN A 78 15.01 5.39 -8.68
N ASP A 79 16.24 4.90 -8.74
CA ASP A 79 17.38 5.52 -8.04
C ASP A 79 17.66 6.94 -8.54
N GLN A 80 17.46 7.20 -9.84
CA GLN A 80 17.60 8.54 -10.44
C GLN A 80 16.50 9.53 -10.01
N LEU A 81 15.39 9.03 -9.45
CA LEU A 81 14.28 9.83 -8.93
C LEU A 81 14.48 10.27 -7.47
N ASN A 82 15.69 10.17 -6.92
CA ASN A 82 15.98 10.61 -5.54
C ASN A 82 15.52 12.06 -5.24
N TRP A 83 15.54 12.94 -6.23
CA TRP A 83 15.00 14.30 -6.10
C TRP A 83 13.50 14.33 -5.73
N LEU A 84 12.72 13.36 -6.20
CA LEU A 84 11.31 13.21 -5.87
C LEU A 84 11.15 12.62 -4.47
N TRP A 85 11.94 11.58 -4.17
CA TRP A 85 11.90 10.87 -2.88
C TRP A 85 12.18 11.78 -1.70
N MET A 86 13.17 12.68 -1.85
CA MET A 86 13.53 13.66 -0.82
C MET A 86 12.47 14.75 -0.63
N GLU A 87 11.68 15.06 -1.65
CA GLU A 87 10.64 16.09 -1.57
C GLU A 87 9.32 15.54 -1.00
N CYS A 88 9.00 14.27 -1.30
CA CYS A 88 7.84 13.55 -0.76
C CYS A 88 7.95 13.36 0.77
N THR A 89 6.78 13.22 1.41
CA THR A 89 6.66 12.89 2.84
C THR A 89 6.01 11.54 3.09
N ALA A 90 5.45 10.93 2.03
CA ALA A 90 4.96 9.55 2.00
C ALA A 90 5.07 9.00 0.57
N PHE A 91 5.06 7.67 0.44
CA PHE A 91 5.04 6.96 -0.84
C PHE A 91 3.72 6.22 -1.02
N PHE A 92 3.20 6.20 -2.25
CA PHE A 92 1.90 5.61 -2.58
C PHE A 92 2.03 4.66 -3.78
N PRO A 93 2.85 3.59 -3.68
CA PRO A 93 2.96 2.60 -4.73
C PRO A 93 1.61 1.89 -4.94
N SER A 94 1.29 1.60 -6.20
CA SER A 94 0.07 0.83 -6.52
C SER A 94 0.38 -0.65 -6.54
N ILE A 95 -0.50 -1.44 -5.93
CA ILE A 95 -0.40 -2.91 -5.89
C ILE A 95 -1.68 -3.55 -6.43
N TYR A 96 -2.33 -2.90 -7.39
CA TYR A 96 -3.50 -3.46 -8.07
C TYR A 96 -3.12 -4.77 -8.77
N VAL A 97 -3.95 -5.79 -8.56
CA VAL A 97 -3.70 -7.13 -9.09
C VAL A 97 -4.51 -7.33 -10.38
N GLY A 98 -3.84 -7.65 -11.48
CA GLY A 98 -4.51 -7.96 -12.74
C GLY A 98 -5.26 -9.30 -12.69
N SER A 99 -6.37 -9.41 -13.40
CA SER A 99 -7.24 -10.61 -13.41
C SER A 99 -6.54 -11.90 -13.86
N VAL A 100 -5.51 -11.82 -14.71
CA VAL A 100 -4.70 -12.98 -15.17
C VAL A 100 -3.90 -13.62 -14.03
N LEU A 101 -3.57 -12.83 -13.00
CA LEU A 101 -2.90 -13.29 -11.79
C LEU A 101 -3.91 -13.73 -10.72
N ALA A 102 -5.20 -13.49 -10.96
CA ALA A 102 -6.23 -13.97 -10.07
C ALA A 102 -6.36 -15.49 -10.24
N SER A 103 -6.09 -16.23 -9.17
CA SER A 103 -6.23 -17.70 -9.05
C SER A 103 -5.10 -18.57 -9.62
N THR A 104 -3.89 -18.03 -9.85
CA THR A 104 -2.73 -18.83 -10.32
C THR A 104 -1.58 -18.86 -9.31
N ASN A 105 -0.76 -19.93 -9.34
CA ASN A 105 0.46 -20.05 -8.52
C ASN A 105 1.51 -18.99 -8.83
N ASP A 106 1.42 -18.30 -9.96
CA ASP A 106 2.35 -17.25 -10.37
C ASP A 106 1.82 -15.84 -10.09
N GLY A 107 0.50 -15.70 -9.86
CA GLY A 107 -0.10 -14.56 -9.18
C GLY A 107 0.43 -14.35 -7.77
N ARG A 108 0.88 -15.43 -7.11
CA ARG A 108 1.75 -15.31 -5.93
C ARG A 108 2.94 -14.45 -6.23
N LEU A 109 3.73 -14.71 -7.27
CA LEU A 109 5.01 -14.05 -7.46
C LEU A 109 4.89 -12.53 -7.71
N PHE A 110 3.78 -12.03 -8.27
CA PHE A 110 3.63 -10.61 -8.63
C PHE A 110 3.61 -9.66 -7.44
N VAL A 111 2.98 -10.10 -6.36
CA VAL A 111 3.02 -9.38 -5.08
C VAL A 111 3.89 -10.13 -4.06
N ARG A 112 4.16 -11.41 -4.30
CA ARG A 112 4.69 -12.43 -3.37
C ARG A 112 4.05 -12.29 -2.00
N ASN A 113 2.73 -12.38 -1.88
CA ASN A 113 1.79 -13.36 -2.48
C ASN A 113 0.39 -12.70 -2.70
N ARG A 114 -0.61 -13.29 -3.37
CA ARG A 114 -2.08 -13.21 -3.08
C ARG A 114 -2.85 -13.67 -4.29
N MET A 115 -3.68 -14.66 -4.04
CA MET A 115 -5.12 -14.42 -3.98
C MET A 115 -5.52 -14.36 -2.50
N ASP A 116 -6.62 -13.67 -2.18
CA ASP A 116 -7.23 -13.48 -0.84
C ASP A 116 -6.91 -12.11 -0.18
N LEU A 117 -7.02 -12.02 1.14
CA LEU A 117 -6.76 -10.89 1.97
C LEU A 117 -5.46 -11.00 2.75
N VAL A 118 -4.59 -12.00 2.53
CA VAL A 118 -3.33 -12.16 3.30
C VAL A 118 -2.14 -11.41 2.72
N SER A 119 -1.75 -11.68 1.50
CA SER A 119 -0.43 -11.35 1.01
C SER A 119 -0.21 -9.99 0.25
N THR A 120 -1.10 -9.01 0.43
CA THR A 120 -1.14 -7.62 -0.10
C THR A 120 -1.23 -6.72 1.13
N ILE A 121 -2.40 -6.39 1.69
CA ILE A 121 -2.58 -5.85 3.06
C ILE A 121 -1.65 -6.51 4.11
N GLY A 122 -1.71 -7.82 4.32
CA GLY A 122 -0.90 -8.49 5.34
C GLY A 122 0.59 -8.51 5.03
N GLU A 123 0.97 -8.54 3.75
CA GLU A 123 2.36 -8.39 3.32
C GLU A 123 2.86 -6.96 3.56
N SER A 124 2.09 -5.94 3.17
CA SER A 124 2.35 -4.54 3.50
C SER A 124 2.52 -4.34 5.01
N VAL A 125 1.65 -4.94 5.82
CA VAL A 125 1.73 -4.86 7.28
C VAL A 125 2.97 -5.60 7.81
N ALA A 126 3.29 -6.78 7.29
CA ALA A 126 4.48 -7.56 7.70
C ALA A 126 5.80 -6.86 7.34
N LEU A 127 5.84 -6.12 6.23
CA LEU A 127 6.97 -5.30 5.81
C LEU A 127 7.04 -3.95 6.53
N GLY A 128 6.06 -3.64 7.40
CA GLY A 128 6.05 -2.43 8.22
C GLY A 128 5.57 -1.18 7.49
N ALA A 129 4.72 -1.31 6.47
CA ALA A 129 4.01 -0.18 5.87
C ALA A 129 3.25 0.61 6.94
N ALA A 130 3.11 1.93 6.72
CA ALA A 130 2.39 2.79 7.66
C ALA A 130 0.87 2.54 7.62
N GLY A 131 0.35 2.10 6.48
CA GLY A 131 -1.04 1.74 6.30
C GLY A 131 -1.35 1.33 4.87
N VAL A 132 -2.63 1.08 4.59
CA VAL A 132 -3.15 0.76 3.25
C VAL A 132 -4.31 1.69 2.92
N ILE A 133 -4.34 2.16 1.67
CA ILE A 133 -5.44 2.95 1.10
C ILE A 133 -6.24 2.02 0.21
N PHE A 134 -7.53 1.87 0.51
CA PHE A 134 -8.49 1.21 -0.38
C PHE A 134 -9.07 2.27 -1.30
N TRP A 135 -8.93 2.04 -2.60
CA TRP A 135 -9.50 2.89 -3.63
C TRP A 135 -10.51 2.07 -4.44
N GLY A 136 -11.65 2.69 -4.75
CA GLY A 136 -12.73 2.06 -5.50
C GLY A 136 -13.15 2.92 -6.67
N ASP A 137 -13.54 2.27 -7.76
CA ASP A 137 -14.14 2.93 -8.91
C ASP A 137 -15.58 3.35 -8.60
N THR A 138 -16.05 4.43 -9.23
CA THR A 138 -17.41 4.96 -9.03
C THR A 138 -18.49 3.96 -9.45
N SER A 139 -18.17 3.02 -10.35
CA SER A 139 -19.07 1.93 -10.76
C SER A 139 -19.50 1.02 -9.60
N TYR A 140 -18.70 0.90 -8.53
CA TYR A 140 -19.08 0.09 -7.37
C TYR A 140 -20.25 0.68 -6.57
N ALA A 141 -20.45 1.99 -6.65
CA ALA A 141 -21.57 2.71 -6.05
C ALA A 141 -22.66 3.10 -7.08
N SER A 142 -22.59 2.58 -8.31
CA SER A 142 -23.50 2.96 -9.40
C SER A 142 -24.95 2.45 -9.23
N SER A 143 -25.16 1.48 -8.35
CA SER A 143 -26.49 0.97 -8.03
C SER A 143 -26.53 0.49 -6.59
N TYR A 144 -27.73 0.48 -6.01
CA TYR A 144 -27.98 -0.10 -4.69
C TYR A 144 -27.46 -1.54 -4.59
N ALA A 145 -27.64 -2.35 -5.64
CA ALA A 145 -27.18 -3.75 -5.65
C ALA A 145 -25.65 -3.86 -5.57
N SER A 146 -24.92 -3.12 -6.42
CA SER A 146 -23.45 -3.11 -6.40
C SER A 146 -22.90 -2.55 -5.08
N CYS A 147 -23.51 -1.47 -4.58
CA CYS A 147 -23.11 -0.86 -3.32
C CYS A 147 -23.35 -1.79 -2.14
N SER A 148 -24.51 -2.46 -2.09
CA SER A 148 -24.87 -3.41 -1.03
C SER A 148 -23.92 -4.61 -1.02
N LEU A 149 -23.56 -5.14 -2.19
CA LEU A 149 -22.55 -6.20 -2.32
C LEU A 149 -21.19 -5.74 -1.76
N LEU A 150 -20.75 -4.53 -2.10
CA LEU A 150 -19.52 -3.96 -1.57
C LEU A 150 -19.60 -3.77 -0.05
N ASN A 151 -20.68 -3.19 0.47
CA ASN A 151 -20.87 -2.97 1.90
C ASN A 151 -20.84 -4.29 2.68
N ASN A 152 -21.46 -5.35 2.17
CA ASN A 152 -21.41 -6.68 2.79
C ASN A 152 -19.98 -7.25 2.79
N TYR A 153 -19.24 -7.10 1.70
CA TYR A 153 -17.83 -7.51 1.64
C TYR A 153 -16.97 -6.75 2.65
N LEU A 154 -17.19 -5.44 2.79
CA LEU A 154 -16.48 -4.58 3.74
C LEU A 154 -16.80 -4.93 5.19
N GLN A 155 -18.06 -5.22 5.51
CA GLN A 155 -18.49 -5.52 6.88
C GLN A 155 -18.15 -6.95 7.32
N ASP A 156 -18.03 -7.88 6.38
CA ASP A 156 -17.74 -9.28 6.70
C ASP A 156 -16.28 -9.65 6.41
N GLN A 157 -15.96 -10.07 5.19
CA GLN A 157 -14.65 -10.64 4.87
C GLN A 157 -13.52 -9.64 5.07
N LEU A 158 -13.62 -8.46 4.45
CA LEU A 158 -12.55 -7.46 4.57
C LEU A 158 -12.46 -6.92 5.98
N GLY A 159 -13.58 -6.52 6.59
CA GLY A 159 -13.61 -5.95 7.93
C GLY A 159 -12.98 -6.88 8.98
N ARG A 160 -13.31 -8.18 8.97
CA ARG A 160 -12.74 -9.16 9.91
C ARG A 160 -11.24 -9.30 9.71
N TYR A 161 -10.80 -9.36 8.46
CA TYR A 161 -9.38 -9.46 8.16
C TYR A 161 -8.62 -8.19 8.59
N LEU A 162 -9.18 -7.00 8.34
CA LEU A 162 -8.58 -5.72 8.76
C LEU A 162 -8.45 -5.65 10.28
N LEU A 163 -9.47 -6.06 11.03
CA LEU A 163 -9.41 -6.13 12.50
C LEU A 163 -8.36 -7.13 12.99
N ASN A 164 -8.23 -8.28 12.32
CA ASN A 164 -7.21 -9.28 12.61
C ASN A 164 -5.80 -8.68 12.47
N VAL A 165 -5.44 -8.14 11.30
CA VAL A 165 -4.08 -7.63 11.07
C VAL A 165 -3.74 -6.39 11.90
N THR A 166 -4.69 -5.48 12.11
CA THR A 166 -4.45 -4.28 12.91
C THR A 166 -4.15 -4.63 14.35
N THR A 167 -5.02 -5.43 14.97
CA THR A 167 -4.85 -5.84 16.37
C THR A 167 -3.54 -6.63 16.54
N ALA A 168 -3.21 -7.51 15.58
CA ALA A 168 -1.97 -8.26 15.61
C ALA A 168 -0.72 -7.35 15.52
N ALA A 169 -0.76 -6.33 14.66
CA ALA A 169 0.31 -5.35 14.49
C ALA A 169 0.47 -4.45 15.72
N GLU A 170 -0.62 -4.01 16.33
CA GLU A 170 -0.62 -3.23 17.58
C GLU A 170 -0.01 -4.04 18.73
N ARG A 171 -0.43 -5.29 18.92
CA ARG A 171 0.17 -6.19 19.92
C ARG A 171 1.66 -6.43 19.65
N CYS A 172 2.04 -6.61 18.39
CA CYS A 172 3.45 -6.75 18.05
C CYS A 172 4.25 -5.49 18.40
N SER A 173 3.71 -4.31 18.12
CA SER A 173 4.31 -3.04 18.52
C SER A 173 4.51 -2.97 20.05
N GLN A 174 3.50 -3.35 20.83
CA GLN A 174 3.58 -3.36 22.29
C GLN A 174 4.68 -4.29 22.80
N VAL A 175 4.71 -5.54 22.32
CA VAL A 175 5.62 -6.58 22.83
C VAL A 175 7.04 -6.42 22.30
N VAL A 176 7.21 -6.20 21.00
CA VAL A 176 8.52 -6.17 20.33
C VAL A 176 9.11 -4.76 20.32
N CYS A 177 8.28 -3.75 20.10
CA CYS A 177 8.72 -2.36 19.93
C CYS A 177 8.48 -1.49 21.17
N LYS A 178 7.96 -2.05 22.27
CA LYS A 178 7.53 -1.32 23.49
C LYS A 178 6.58 -0.15 23.17
N SER A 179 5.73 -0.30 22.15
CA SER A 179 4.83 0.74 21.62
C SER A 179 5.52 1.95 20.98
N HIS A 180 6.81 1.84 20.64
CA HIS A 180 7.61 2.93 20.05
C HIS A 180 8.01 2.68 18.58
N GLY A 181 7.30 1.80 17.88
CA GLY A 181 7.62 1.48 16.48
C GLY A 181 6.65 0.48 15.85
N ARG A 182 6.86 0.20 14.56
CA ARG A 182 6.18 -0.88 13.85
C ARG A 182 7.06 -2.12 13.81
N CYS A 183 6.43 -3.29 13.80
CA CYS A 183 7.11 -4.54 13.56
C CYS A 183 7.43 -4.70 12.08
N LEU A 184 8.64 -5.17 11.79
CA LEU A 184 9.09 -5.58 10.46
C LEU A 184 9.50 -7.05 10.50
N ARG A 185 9.09 -7.79 9.48
CA ARG A 185 9.53 -9.17 9.29
C ARG A 185 11.06 -9.21 9.16
N LYS A 186 11.73 -10.08 9.93
CA LYS A 186 13.19 -10.17 9.92
C LYS A 186 13.76 -10.68 8.60
N VAL A 187 13.07 -11.62 7.97
CA VAL A 187 13.47 -12.23 6.69
C VAL A 187 12.42 -11.85 5.63
N PRO A 188 12.74 -10.94 4.70
CA PRO A 188 11.78 -10.44 3.72
C PRO A 188 11.13 -11.53 2.86
N ASP A 189 11.81 -12.65 2.59
CA ASP A 189 11.27 -13.71 1.73
C ASP A 189 10.54 -14.85 2.49
N ASN A 190 10.37 -14.74 3.82
CA ASN A 190 9.70 -15.77 4.62
C ASN A 190 8.18 -15.53 4.72
N ASP A 191 7.38 -16.58 4.83
CA ASP A 191 5.91 -16.53 4.96
C ASP A 191 5.43 -16.21 6.39
N ALA A 192 6.07 -15.23 7.05
CA ALA A 192 5.62 -14.74 8.35
C ALA A 192 4.70 -13.51 8.19
N TYR A 193 3.51 -13.57 8.78
CA TYR A 193 2.52 -12.49 8.76
C TYR A 193 2.08 -12.11 10.17
N LEU A 194 1.56 -10.89 10.33
CA LEU A 194 0.99 -10.40 11.58
C LEU A 194 -0.51 -10.70 11.60
N HIS A 195 -0.87 -11.87 12.13
CA HIS A 195 -2.25 -12.28 12.39
C HIS A 195 -2.47 -12.64 13.86
N LEU A 196 -3.71 -12.49 14.32
CA LEU A 196 -4.20 -13.07 15.56
C LEU A 196 -4.34 -14.59 15.39
N SER A 197 -3.95 -15.34 16.42
CA SER A 197 -4.14 -16.79 16.43
C SER A 197 -5.59 -17.12 16.78
N PRO A 198 -6.30 -17.96 15.99
CA PRO A 198 -7.68 -18.36 16.27
C PRO A 198 -7.81 -19.17 17.56
N LEU A 199 -6.70 -19.68 18.11
CA LEU A 199 -6.67 -20.37 19.40
C LEU A 199 -6.77 -19.41 20.60
N THR A 200 -6.50 -18.12 20.36
CA THR A 200 -6.37 -17.10 21.41
C THR A 200 -7.31 -15.92 21.20
N HIS A 201 -7.91 -15.80 20.01
CA HIS A 201 -8.73 -14.66 19.64
C HIS A 201 -9.93 -15.14 18.83
N SER A 202 -11.06 -14.47 19.05
CA SER A 202 -12.28 -14.67 18.28
C SER A 202 -12.83 -13.32 17.83
N ILE A 203 -13.01 -13.16 16.51
CA ILE A 203 -13.60 -11.97 15.92
C ILE A 203 -15.07 -12.23 15.63
N THR A 204 -15.94 -11.50 16.31
CA THR A 204 -17.40 -11.62 16.18
C THR A 204 -18.02 -10.32 15.69
N GLY A 205 -19.12 -10.42 14.95
CA GLY A 205 -19.93 -9.28 14.54
C GLY A 205 -21.15 -9.14 15.46
N GLN A 206 -21.34 -7.97 16.05
CA GLN A 206 -22.56 -7.61 16.78
C GLN A 206 -23.10 -6.28 16.24
N GLY A 207 -24.28 -6.30 15.61
CA GLY A 207 -24.97 -5.08 15.17
C GLY A 207 -24.19 -4.21 14.17
N GLY A 208 -23.50 -4.82 13.21
CA GLY A 208 -22.68 -4.10 12.22
C GLY A 208 -21.30 -3.66 12.72
N GLN A 209 -20.95 -3.95 13.99
CA GLN A 209 -19.64 -3.67 14.56
C GLN A 209 -18.86 -4.96 14.83
N LEU A 210 -17.63 -5.03 14.31
CA LEU A 210 -16.71 -6.14 14.57
C LEU A 210 -15.96 -5.90 15.88
N LYS A 211 -15.86 -6.96 16.69
CA LYS A 211 -15.13 -6.95 17.97
C LYS A 211 -14.20 -8.16 18.05
N ASP A 212 -13.00 -7.92 18.55
CA ASP A 212 -12.04 -8.96 18.91
C ASP A 212 -12.18 -9.29 20.40
N SER A 213 -12.21 -10.58 20.73
CA SER A 213 -12.22 -11.10 22.09
C SER A 213 -11.03 -12.03 22.29
N SER A 214 -10.17 -11.70 23.25
CA SER A 214 -8.99 -12.52 23.58
C SER A 214 -9.29 -13.54 24.68
N HIS A 215 -8.91 -14.79 24.45
CA HIS A 215 -8.86 -15.85 25.44
C HIS A 215 -7.46 -15.90 26.07
N CYS A 216 -7.40 -15.99 27.40
CA CYS A 216 -6.13 -15.98 28.14
C CYS A 216 -5.25 -17.17 27.70
N SER A 217 -4.12 -16.89 27.07
CA SER A 217 -3.15 -17.91 26.65
C SER A 217 -1.73 -17.37 26.72
N THR A 218 -0.82 -18.19 27.25
CA THR A 218 0.60 -17.87 27.47
C THR A 218 1.47 -18.01 26.21
N LYS A 219 0.89 -18.28 25.03
CA LYS A 219 1.61 -18.66 23.79
C LYS A 219 1.91 -17.53 22.78
N GLU A 220 1.82 -16.25 23.13
CA GLU A 220 2.22 -15.15 22.21
C GLU A 220 3.77 -14.95 22.10
N THR A 221 4.55 -15.97 22.45
CA THR A 221 6.03 -15.94 22.54
C THR A 221 6.78 -16.01 21.21
N GLU A 222 6.11 -16.17 20.08
CA GLU A 222 6.78 -16.36 18.78
C GLU A 222 7.04 -15.07 18.00
N LYS A 223 6.26 -13.99 18.24
CA LYS A 223 6.41 -12.71 17.52
C LYS A 223 7.84 -12.13 17.62
N PRO A 224 8.53 -12.14 18.79
CA PRO A 224 9.91 -11.67 18.90
C PRO A 224 10.93 -12.50 18.09
N LYS A 225 10.61 -13.74 17.71
CA LYS A 225 11.48 -14.58 16.87
C LYS A 225 11.42 -14.15 15.42
N LEU A 226 10.23 -13.84 14.90
CA LEU A 226 9.98 -13.57 13.48
C LEU A 226 10.04 -12.08 13.10
N PHE A 227 9.81 -11.18 14.06
CA PHE A 227 9.71 -9.73 13.82
C PHE A 227 10.74 -8.94 14.63
N THR A 228 11.14 -7.80 14.08
CA THR A 228 12.03 -6.82 14.71
C THR A 228 11.36 -5.44 14.72
N ALA A 229 11.85 -4.53 15.55
CA ALA A 229 11.37 -3.15 15.58
C ALA A 229 11.98 -2.33 14.44
N SER A 230 11.18 -1.47 13.83
CA SER A 230 11.69 -0.39 12.95
C SER A 230 12.57 0.57 13.76
N ALA A 231 13.71 0.97 13.21
CA ALA A 231 14.49 2.06 13.79
C ALA A 231 13.65 3.35 13.83
N ARG A 232 13.72 4.11 14.94
CA ARG A 232 12.93 5.33 15.15
C ARG A 232 13.06 6.30 13.96
N GLN A 233 12.01 6.43 13.15
CA GLN A 233 11.74 7.71 12.49
C GLN A 233 11.02 8.58 13.52
N ILE A 234 11.68 9.65 13.95
CA ILE A 234 11.20 10.63 14.93
C ILE A 234 10.03 11.41 14.32
N ARG A 235 8.86 10.78 14.18
CA ARG A 235 7.55 11.42 14.15
C ARG A 235 6.59 10.48 14.86
N ARG A 236 5.85 11.01 15.84
CA ARG A 236 4.76 10.29 16.51
C ARG A 236 3.73 9.90 15.45
N PHE A 237 3.78 8.69 14.93
CA PHE A 237 2.74 8.16 14.06
C PHE A 237 1.66 7.56 14.95
N ASN A 238 0.44 8.12 14.90
CA ASN A 238 -0.75 7.41 15.37
C ASN A 238 -0.83 6.08 14.60
N THR A 239 -1.03 4.97 15.30
CA THR A 239 -1.14 3.60 14.78
C THR A 239 -2.42 3.35 13.95
N GLN A 240 -2.97 4.36 13.26
CA GLN A 240 -4.08 4.13 12.34
C GLN A 240 -3.55 3.52 11.04
N VAL A 241 -3.70 2.20 10.92
CA VAL A 241 -3.22 1.39 9.79
C VAL A 241 -4.09 1.56 8.53
N PHE A 242 -5.27 2.17 8.62
CA PHE A 242 -6.20 2.28 7.49
C PHE A 242 -6.83 3.66 7.37
N SER A 243 -6.90 4.17 6.15
CA SER A 243 -7.73 5.30 5.75
C SER A 243 -8.50 4.89 4.50
N VAL A 244 -9.83 4.89 4.58
CA VAL A 244 -10.70 4.75 3.41
C VAL A 244 -10.95 6.18 2.90
N LEU A 245 -10.37 6.53 1.76
CA LEU A 245 -10.65 7.82 1.12
C LEU A 245 -11.96 7.70 0.35
N HIS A 246 -13.05 8.20 0.93
CA HIS A 246 -14.26 8.51 0.18
C HIS A 246 -14.10 9.88 -0.49
N ALA A 247 -14.65 10.04 -1.70
CA ALA A 247 -14.72 11.32 -2.40
C ALA A 247 -15.82 12.23 -1.83
N ASP A 248 -15.86 12.41 -0.51
CA ASP A 248 -16.79 13.30 0.18
C ASP A 248 -16.01 14.20 1.16
N PRO A 249 -16.06 15.55 1.06
CA PRO A 249 -15.27 16.47 1.89
C PRO A 249 -15.59 16.47 3.40
N GLY A 250 -16.51 15.62 3.87
CA GLY A 250 -17.27 15.86 5.09
C GLY A 250 -17.01 15.00 6.33
N LEU A 251 -16.05 14.07 6.40
CA LEU A 251 -15.88 13.24 7.61
C LEU A 251 -14.42 12.92 7.99
N GLN A 252 -13.82 13.79 8.79
CA GLN A 252 -12.74 13.40 9.70
C GLN A 252 -13.32 12.92 11.04
N LYS A 253 -13.65 11.63 11.14
CA LYS A 253 -13.82 10.99 12.45
C LYS A 253 -13.15 9.63 12.49
N LYS A 254 -12.22 9.52 13.44
CA LYS A 254 -11.49 8.30 13.83
C LYS A 254 -12.46 7.24 14.37
N ARG A 255 -13.05 6.42 13.51
CA ARG A 255 -13.65 5.13 13.91
C ARG A 255 -13.47 4.12 12.78
N SER A 256 -13.05 2.91 13.13
CA SER A 256 -12.97 1.73 12.28
C SER A 256 -14.37 1.17 11.99
N SER A 257 -15.26 2.01 11.42
CA SER A 257 -16.57 1.58 10.95
C SER A 257 -16.49 1.49 9.43
N PHE A 258 -16.47 0.25 8.92
CA PHE A 258 -16.48 -0.01 7.48
C PHE A 258 -17.93 -0.08 7.01
N HIS A 259 -18.58 1.07 6.90
CA HIS A 259 -19.96 1.17 6.42
C HIS A 259 -20.02 2.13 5.23
N ILE A 260 -20.79 1.74 4.21
CA ILE A 260 -21.13 2.59 3.07
C ILE A 260 -22.63 2.83 3.11
N ASP A 261 -23.01 4.10 3.02
CA ASP A 261 -24.40 4.51 2.80
C ASP A 261 -24.75 4.30 1.32
N CYS A 262 -25.62 3.32 1.04
CA CYS A 262 -26.07 3.01 -0.31
C CYS A 262 -27.38 3.76 -0.61
N LEU A 263 -27.31 4.77 -1.48
CA LEU A 263 -28.44 5.56 -1.97
C LEU A 263 -29.14 4.90 -3.15
#